data_AF-A0A6N9RAI9-F1
#
_entry.id   AF-A0A6N9RAI9-F1
#
_cell.length_a   1.000
_cell.length_b   1.000
_cell.length_c   1.000
_cell.angle_alpha   90.00
_cell.angle_beta   90.00
_cell.angle_gamma   90.00
#
_symmetry.space_group_name_H-M   'P 1'
#
loop_
_entity.id
_entity.type
_entity.pdbx_description
1 polymer ?
#
loop_
_entity_poly.entity_id
_entity_poly.type
_entity_poly.pdbx_seq_one_letter_code
_entity_poly.pdbx_strand_id
1 'polypeptide(L)' 'MNSDRPHPLGLLGGTFDPIHDGHLELAREVRAALALSAVRLLPAGDPPHRAAPVATALQRLAMV' A
#
# COMPACT_ATOMS: atom_id res chain seq x y z
N MET A 1 -26.16 11.88 17.23
CA MET A 1 -25.32 10.71 16.89
C MET A 1 -24.08 11.25 16.20
N ASN A 2 -22.91 11.08 16.82
CA ASN A 2 -21.68 11.82 16.50
C ASN A 2 -21.03 11.24 15.22
N SER A 3 -21.27 11.87 14.06
CA SER A 3 -20.78 11.44 12.75
C SER A 3 -19.41 12.02 12.36
N ASP A 4 -18.65 12.58 13.32
CA ASP A 4 -17.45 13.37 13.04
C ASP A 4 -16.13 12.69 13.50
N ARG A 5 -16.11 11.36 13.59
CA ARG A 5 -14.84 10.66 13.80
C ARG A 5 -14.16 10.43 12.45
N PRO A 6 -12.91 10.89 12.26
CA PRO A 6 -12.21 10.65 11.01
C PRO A 6 -12.06 9.13 10.79
N HIS A 7 -12.46 8.65 9.62
CA HIS A 7 -12.26 7.25 9.26
C HIS A 7 -10.76 6.93 9.23
N PRO A 8 -10.32 5.78 9.79
CA PRO A 8 -8.90 5.42 9.82
C PRO A 8 -8.27 5.37 8.44
N LEU A 9 -6.98 5.69 8.36
CA LEU A 9 -6.17 5.57 7.14
C LEU A 9 -5.48 4.19 7.13
N GLY A 10 -5.62 3.45 6.04
CA GLY A 10 -4.87 2.22 5.82
C GLY A 10 -3.50 2.49 5.19
N LEU A 11 -2.48 1.76 5.63
CA LEU A 11 -1.17 1.73 5.00
C LEU A 11 -0.91 0.31 4.48
N LEU A 12 -0.75 0.17 3.17
CA LEU A 12 -0.38 -1.10 2.54
C LEU A 12 1.11 -1.06 2.19
N GLY A 13 1.91 -1.63 3.08
CA GLY A 13 3.35 -1.80 2.89
C GLY A 13 3.66 -2.95 1.94
N GLY A 14 4.64 -2.76 1.06
CA GLY A 14 5.08 -3.79 0.12
C GLY A 14 6.32 -3.36 -0.62
N THR A 15 7.07 -4.31 -1.18
CA THR A 15 8.23 -3.94 -2.00
C THR A 15 7.84 -3.40 -3.38
N PHE A 16 6.73 -3.89 -3.94
CA PHE A 16 6.18 -3.49 -5.25
C PHE A 16 7.22 -3.54 -6.37
N ASP A 17 7.64 -4.76 -6.72
CA ASP A 17 8.70 -5.03 -7.69
C ASP A 17 8.22 -6.01 -8.79
N PRO A 18 7.24 -5.64 -9.64
CA PRO A 18 6.48 -4.38 -9.67
C PRO A 18 5.16 -4.42 -8.87
N ILE A 19 4.45 -3.30 -8.80
CA ILE A 19 3.03 -3.32 -8.41
C ILE A 19 2.20 -4.04 -9.49
N HIS A 20 1.06 -4.64 -9.11
CA HIS A 20 0.16 -5.37 -10.00
C HIS A 20 -1.27 -5.42 -9.41
N ASP A 21 -2.24 -5.94 -10.18
CA ASP A 21 -3.66 -5.94 -9.82
C ASP A 21 -3.96 -6.59 -8.46
N GLY A 22 -3.28 -7.69 -8.11
CA GLY A 22 -3.44 -8.30 -6.77
C GLY A 22 -3.19 -7.33 -5.61
N HIS A 23 -2.24 -6.39 -5.72
CA HIS A 23 -2.00 -5.37 -4.69
C HIS A 23 -3.12 -4.32 -4.67
N LEU A 24 -3.59 -3.91 -5.85
CA LEU A 24 -4.64 -2.90 -5.99
C LEU A 24 -5.97 -3.42 -5.48
N GLU A 25 -6.29 -4.68 -5.78
CA GLU A 25 -7.53 -5.30 -5.33
C GLU A 25 -7.53 -5.51 -3.82
N LEU A 26 -6.41 -5.96 -3.25
CA LEU A 26 -6.24 -6.01 -1.80
C LEU A 26 -6.49 -4.64 -1.14
N ALA A 27 -5.92 -3.56 -1.69
CA ALA A 27 -6.11 -2.21 -1.15
C ALA A 27 -7.58 -1.75 -1.24
N ARG A 28 -8.28 -2.09 -2.33
CA ARG A 28 -9.71 -1.76 -2.52
C ARG A 28 -10.60 -2.52 -1.53
N GLU A 29 -10.40 -3.84 -1.44
CA GLU A 29 -11.16 -4.73 -0.57
C GLU A 29 -10.98 -4.36 0.90
N VAL A 30 -9.74 -4.13 1.35
CA VAL A 30 -9.47 -3.72 2.74
C VAL A 30 -10.08 -2.35 3.06
N ARG A 31 -10.05 -1.39 2.12
CA ARG A 31 -10.71 -0.08 2.32
C ARG A 31 -12.21 -0.26 2.57
N ALA A 32 -12.87 -1.07 1.75
CA ALA A 32 -14.31 -1.31 1.84
C ALA A 32 -14.67 -2.10 3.11
N ALA A 33 -13.97 -3.21 3.37
CA ALA A 33 -14.23 -4.10 4.50
C ALA A 33 -14.05 -3.42 5.87
N LEU A 34 -13.13 -2.47 5.98
CA LEU A 34 -12.80 -1.80 7.24
C LEU A 34 -13.33 -0.35 7.33
N ALA A 35 -14.12 0.10 6.35
CA ALA A 35 -14.63 1.47 6.25
C ALA A 35 -13.52 2.53 6.42
N LEU A 36 -12.39 2.35 5.74
CA LEU A 36 -11.24 3.25 5.81
C LEU A 36 -11.48 4.51 4.96
N SER A 37 -10.91 5.64 5.38
CA SER A 37 -10.93 6.89 4.59
C SER A 37 -10.19 6.73 3.27
N ALA A 38 -9.03 6.05 3.32
CA ALA A 38 -8.22 5.69 2.16
C ALA A 38 -7.26 4.56 2.52
N VAL A 39 -6.61 3.99 1.51
CA VAL A 39 -5.43 3.15 1.65
C VAL A 39 -4.29 3.83 0.88
N ARG A 40 -3.13 3.99 1.53
CA ARG A 40 -1.90 4.49 0.90
C ARG A 40 -0.94 3.33 0.69
N LEU A 41 -0.41 3.25 -0.52
CA LEU A 41 0.68 2.32 -0.83
C LEU A 41 1.98 2.89 -0.25
N LEU A 42 2.72 2.06 0.47
CA LEU A 42 3.98 2.44 1.09
C LEU A 42 5.11 1.52 0.59
N PRO A 43 5.81 1.88 -0.50
CA PRO A 43 6.92 1.11 -1.02
C PRO A 43 8.05 0.99 0.00
N ALA A 44 8.51 -0.23 0.26
CA ALA A 44 9.66 -0.47 1.10
C ALA A 44 10.93 0.07 0.40
N GLY A 45 11.72 0.88 1.12
CA GLY A 45 12.99 1.43 0.62
C GLY A 45 14.05 0.34 0.42
N ASP A 46 14.48 -0.26 1.54
CA ASP A 46 15.46 -1.35 1.57
C ASP A 46 14.91 -2.55 2.37
N PRO A 47 14.26 -3.53 1.71
CA PRO A 47 13.61 -4.65 2.40
C PRO A 47 14.64 -5.68 2.91
N PRO A 48 14.87 -5.82 4.24
CA PRO A 48 16.03 -6.53 4.79
C PRO A 48 15.91 -8.06 4.79
N HIS A 49 14.72 -8.61 4.51
CA HIS A 49 14.41 -10.04 4.67
C HIS A 49 14.25 -10.80 3.34
N ARG A 50 14.65 -10.19 2.21
CA ARG A 50 14.53 -10.77 0.87
C ARG A 50 15.76 -10.44 0.04
N ALA A 51 15.90 -11.12 -1.10
CA ALA A 51 16.85 -10.72 -2.13
C ALA A 51 16.56 -9.27 -2.57
N ALA A 52 17.63 -8.59 -2.98
CA ALA A 52 17.55 -7.22 -3.48
C ALA A 52 16.49 -7.14 -4.61
N PRO A 53 15.59 -6.14 -4.59
CA PRO A 53 14.63 -5.94 -5.65
C PRO A 53 15.32 -5.69 -7.00
N VAL A 54 14.67 -6.08 -8.09
CA VAL A 54 15.18 -5.85 -9.46
C VAL A 54 15.11 -4.35 -9.80
N ALA A 55 13.98 -3.71 -9.54
CA ALA A 55 13.84 -2.27 -9.73
C ALA A 55 14.42 -1.51 -8.53
N THR A 56 15.04 -0.35 -8.77
CA THR A 56 15.54 0.55 -7.73
C THR A 56 14.39 1.09 -6.86
N ALA A 57 14.70 1.57 -5.64
CA ALA A 57 13.69 2.16 -4.76
C ALA A 57 12.91 3.32 -5.43
N LEU A 58 13.59 4.16 -6.22
CA LEU A 58 12.96 5.25 -6.96
C LEU A 58 12.07 4.74 -8.11
N GLN A 59 12.48 3.68 -8.82
CA GLN A 59 11.64 3.07 -9.84
C GLN A 59 10.38 2.47 -9.23
N ARG A 60 10.49 1.77 -8.09
CA ARG A 60 9.33 1.20 -7.38
C ARG A 60 8.40 2.27 -6.84
N LEU A 61 8.94 3.39 -6.35
CA LEU A 61 8.16 4.56 -5.97
C LEU A 61 7.41 5.15 -7.18
N ALA A 62 8.04 5.25 -8.34
CA ALA A 62 7.42 5.78 -9.55
C ALA A 62 6.33 4.85 -10.14
N MET A 63 6.33 3.57 -9.77
CA MET A 63 5.33 2.60 -10.22
C MET A 63 4.01 2.68 -9.42
N VAL A 64 3.99 3.32 -8.23
CA VAL A 64 2.83 3.32 -7.32
C VAL A 64 2.07 4.63 -7.24
#